data_AF-A0A653XW06-F1
#
_entry.id   AF-A0A653XW06-F1
#
_cell.length_a   1.000
_cell.length_b   1.000
_cell.length_c   1.000
_cell.angle_alpha   90.00
_cell.angle_beta   90.00
_cell.angle_gamma   90.00
#
_symmetry.space_group_name_H-M   'P 1'
#
loop_
_entity.id
_entity.type
_entity.pdbx_description
1 polymer ?
#
loop_
_entity_poly.entity_id
_entity_poly.type
_entity_poly.pdbx_seq_one_letter_code
_entity_poly.pdbx_strand_id
1 'polypeptide(L)'
;MIGTTGLDERPRDPELGGPVPYVCEDDDGRGSLRVLSKKRVIQCALSRICAVCGETLDHPLVLLGTREELDRMEFHVPPVHEACGEAVSAAVVGAPFGVLGQDGPVERWVLVSTGGFEHERPQRFDPDRRPRFRPNKLLSTREV
;
A
#
# COMPACT_ATOMS: atom_id res chain seq x y z
N MET A 1 3.48 21.52 7.20
CA MET A 1 2.03 21.43 6.93
C MET A 1 1.63 20.02 7.28
N ILE A 2 0.69 19.83 8.22
CA ILE A 2 0.19 18.50 8.56
C ILE A 2 -0.66 18.09 7.35
N GLY A 3 -0.09 17.27 6.47
CA GLY A 3 -0.79 16.80 5.28
C GLY A 3 -2.01 16.01 5.73
N THR A 4 -3.20 16.54 5.47
CA THR A 4 -4.43 15.78 5.58
C THR A 4 -4.22 14.51 4.76
N THR A 5 -4.48 13.35 5.35
CA THR A 5 -4.16 12.06 4.73
C THR A 5 -4.91 11.82 3.41
N GLY A 6 -5.87 12.70 3.05
CA GLY A 6 -6.76 12.62 1.91
C GLY A 6 -7.64 11.38 1.91
N LEU A 7 -7.49 10.52 2.92
CA LEU A 7 -8.05 9.18 3.00
C LEU A 7 -9.54 9.23 3.36
N ASP A 8 -9.94 10.11 4.27
CA ASP A 8 -11.34 10.26 4.69
C ASP A 8 -12.25 10.84 3.59
N GLU A 9 -11.65 11.55 2.63
CA GLU A 9 -12.35 12.13 1.47
C GLU A 9 -12.52 11.12 0.32
N ARG A 10 -11.92 9.93 0.43
CA ARG A 10 -11.98 8.89 -0.61
C ARG A 10 -13.31 8.12 -0.58
N PRO A 11 -13.65 7.43 -1.68
CA PRO A 11 -14.76 6.48 -1.69
C PRO A 11 -14.63 5.47 -0.55
N ARG A 12 -15.76 4.97 -0.03
CA ARG A 12 -15.77 3.95 1.01
C ARG A 12 -15.97 2.57 0.41
N ASP A 13 -15.27 1.59 0.99
CA ASP A 13 -15.40 0.19 0.63
C ASP A 13 -16.81 -0.29 1.04
N PRO A 14 -17.55 -0.96 0.15
CA PRO A 14 -18.93 -1.35 0.42
C PRO A 14 -19.06 -2.46 1.47
N GLU A 15 -18.00 -3.23 1.73
CA GLU A 15 -18.00 -4.38 2.64
C GLU A 15 -17.48 -4.01 4.03
N LEU A 16 -16.38 -3.25 4.11
CA LEU A 16 -15.76 -2.81 5.37
C LEU A 16 -16.17 -1.40 5.81
N GLY A 17 -16.75 -0.59 4.92
CA GLY A 17 -17.11 0.81 5.21
C GLY A 17 -15.91 1.75 5.40
N GLY A 18 -14.68 1.23 5.36
CA GLY A 18 -13.43 1.98 5.44
C GLY A 18 -13.11 2.74 4.15
N PRO A 19 -12.26 3.76 4.21
CA PRO A 19 -11.86 4.52 3.02
C PRO A 19 -11.01 3.67 2.06
N VAL A 20 -11.31 3.75 0.76
CA VAL A 20 -10.62 3.02 -0.32
C VAL A 20 -9.37 3.79 -0.74
N PRO A 21 -8.16 3.24 -0.54
CA PRO A 21 -6.91 3.84 -1.00
C PRO A 21 -6.91 4.02 -2.52
N TYR A 22 -6.19 5.02 -3.03
CA TYR A 22 -6.02 5.28 -4.46
C TYR A 22 -5.61 4.02 -5.26
N VAL A 23 -4.74 3.19 -4.69
CA VAL A 23 -4.27 1.96 -5.32
C VAL A 23 -5.35 0.89 -5.48
N CYS A 24 -6.43 1.00 -4.70
CA CYS A 24 -7.58 0.12 -4.70
C CYS A 24 -8.77 0.65 -5.54
N GLU A 25 -8.59 1.79 -6.21
CA GLU A 25 -9.65 2.41 -7.01
C GLU A 25 -9.67 1.92 -8.46
N ASP A 26 -10.89 1.77 -8.94
CA ASP A 26 -11.21 1.57 -10.35
C ASP A 26 -11.34 2.92 -11.07
N ASP A 27 -11.41 2.90 -12.39
CA ASP A 27 -11.54 4.12 -13.19
C ASP A 27 -12.93 4.78 -13.06
N ASP A 28 -13.95 4.01 -12.68
CA ASP A 28 -15.34 4.47 -12.53
C ASP A 28 -15.63 5.09 -11.14
N GLY A 29 -14.60 5.39 -10.34
CA GLY A 29 -14.73 5.97 -9.00
C GLY A 29 -15.25 5.00 -7.92
N ARG A 30 -15.33 3.71 -8.25
CA ARG A 30 -15.54 2.61 -7.30
C ARG A 30 -14.19 2.10 -6.80
N GLY A 31 -14.23 1.23 -5.81
CA GLY A 31 -13.07 0.41 -5.46
C GLY A 31 -13.35 -0.51 -4.30
N SER A 32 -12.37 -1.35 -4.00
CA SER A 32 -12.45 -2.26 -2.85
C SER A 32 -11.09 -2.39 -2.19
N LEU A 33 -11.09 -2.37 -0.87
CA LEU A 33 -9.94 -2.64 -0.03
C LEU A 33 -9.30 -4.01 -0.31
N ARG A 34 -10.00 -4.94 -0.98
CA ARG A 34 -9.48 -6.29 -1.26
C ARG A 34 -8.47 -6.34 -2.40
N VAL A 35 -8.61 -5.48 -3.40
CA VAL A 35 -7.92 -5.64 -4.68
C VAL A 35 -7.04 -4.43 -4.97
N LEU A 36 -5.80 -4.69 -5.38
CA LEU A 36 -4.93 -3.66 -5.93
C LEU A 36 -5.19 -3.51 -7.44
N SER A 37 -5.53 -2.31 -7.87
CA SER A 37 -5.69 -1.98 -9.27
C SER A 37 -4.31 -1.97 -9.94
N LYS A 38 -4.07 -2.91 -10.87
CA LYS A 38 -2.79 -3.02 -11.59
C LYS A 38 -2.37 -1.70 -12.25
N LYS A 39 -3.33 -0.96 -12.80
CA LYS A 39 -3.10 0.35 -13.41
C LYS A 39 -2.57 1.34 -12.37
N ARG A 40 -3.23 1.42 -11.21
CA ARG A 40 -2.85 2.34 -10.13
C ARG A 40 -1.53 1.95 -9.48
N VAL A 41 -1.27 0.65 -9.27
CA VAL A 41 0.02 0.12 -8.79
C VAL A 41 1.18 0.58 -9.67
N ILE A 42 1.04 0.40 -10.99
CA ILE A 42 2.06 0.83 -11.95
C ILE A 42 2.21 2.35 -11.94
N GLN A 43 1.12 3.09 -11.84
CA GLN A 43 1.18 4.56 -11.79
C GLN A 43 1.89 5.06 -10.53
N CYS A 44 1.62 4.47 -9.37
CA CYS A 44 2.32 4.77 -8.11
C CYS A 44 3.82 4.56 -8.25
N ALA A 45 4.21 3.43 -8.83
CA ALA A 45 5.62 3.10 -9.07
C ALA A 45 6.31 4.10 -10.00
N LEU A 46 5.71 4.39 -11.16
CA LEU A 46 6.35 5.18 -12.22
C LEU A 46 6.28 6.69 -11.98
N SER A 47 5.21 7.17 -11.36
CA SER A 47 4.97 8.60 -11.13
C SER A 47 5.35 9.05 -9.72
N ARG A 48 5.82 8.11 -8.87
CA ARG A 48 6.13 8.33 -7.45
C ARG A 48 4.98 9.03 -6.72
N ILE A 49 3.79 8.44 -6.82
CA ILE A 49 2.60 8.90 -6.09
C ILE A 49 2.23 7.91 -4.99
N CYS A 50 1.68 8.45 -3.90
CA CYS A 50 1.26 7.69 -2.74
C CYS A 50 0.13 6.74 -3.11
N ALA A 51 0.28 5.46 -2.73
CA ALA A 51 -0.74 4.43 -2.97
C ALA A 51 -2.07 4.68 -2.25
N VAL A 52 -2.09 5.59 -1.27
CA VAL A 52 -3.26 5.90 -0.44
C VAL A 52 -3.96 7.17 -0.91
N CYS A 53 -3.28 8.32 -0.90
CA CYS A 53 -3.91 9.59 -1.26
C CYS A 53 -3.83 9.92 -2.76
N GLY A 54 -2.92 9.30 -3.51
CA GLY A 54 -2.71 9.59 -4.94
C GLY A 54 -1.88 10.85 -5.22
N GLU A 55 -1.42 11.56 -4.19
CA GLU A 55 -0.51 12.71 -4.33
C GLU A 55 0.95 12.29 -4.50
N THR A 56 1.82 13.18 -4.98
CA THR A 56 3.25 12.92 -5.12
C THR A 56 3.90 12.60 -3.77
N LEU A 57 4.73 11.55 -3.74
CA LEU A 57 5.50 11.15 -2.56
C LEU A 57 6.61 12.14 -2.23
N ASP A 58 6.67 12.53 -0.97
CA ASP A 58 7.85 13.17 -0.37
C ASP A 58 8.82 12.13 0.23
N HIS A 59 9.85 12.62 0.92
CA HIS A 59 10.85 11.79 1.58
C HIS A 59 10.88 12.08 3.09
N PRO A 60 11.01 11.05 3.95
CA PRO A 60 11.07 9.63 3.60
C PRO A 60 9.70 9.03 3.21
N LEU A 61 9.71 7.99 2.39
CA LEU A 61 8.51 7.23 2.01
C LEU A 61 8.43 5.92 2.80
N VAL A 62 7.24 5.35 2.87
CA VAL A 62 6.96 4.15 3.66
C VAL A 62 6.45 3.03 2.76
N LEU A 63 6.91 1.80 3.00
CA LEU A 63 6.28 0.58 2.49
C LEU A 63 5.43 -0.03 3.61
N LEU A 64 4.21 -0.43 3.26
CA LEU A 64 3.24 -1.07 4.14
C LEU A 64 3.08 -2.54 3.71
N GLY A 65 3.06 -3.45 4.68
CA GLY A 65 2.82 -4.86 4.39
C GLY A 65 2.70 -5.73 5.63
N THR A 66 2.90 -7.03 5.44
CA THR A 66 2.94 -8.04 6.51
C THR A 66 4.36 -8.28 7.03
N ARG A 67 4.48 -9.05 8.10
CA ARG A 67 5.79 -9.45 8.62
C ARG A 67 6.58 -10.29 7.62
N GLU A 68 5.90 -11.18 6.88
CA GLU A 68 6.50 -12.02 5.85
C GLU A 68 7.05 -11.18 4.69
N GLU A 69 6.33 -10.12 4.29
CA GLU A 69 6.81 -9.16 3.28
C GLU A 69 8.06 -8.42 3.76
N LEU A 70 8.10 -8.00 5.03
CA LEU A 70 9.28 -7.39 5.64
C LEU A 70 10.47 -8.34 5.70
N ASP A 71 10.27 -9.59 6.13
CA ASP A 71 11.35 -10.58 6.23
C ASP A 71 11.99 -10.87 4.84
N ARG A 72 11.20 -10.74 3.77
CA ARG A 72 11.66 -10.87 2.37
C ARG A 72 12.16 -9.56 1.76
N MET A 73 11.88 -8.42 2.41
CA MET A 73 12.07 -7.07 1.88
C MET A 73 11.35 -6.87 0.54
N GLU A 74 10.16 -7.46 0.41
CA GLU A 74 9.35 -7.49 -0.81
C GLU A 74 7.90 -7.19 -0.46
N PHE A 75 7.41 -6.02 -0.87
CA PHE A 75 6.06 -5.55 -0.56
C PHE A 75 5.18 -5.51 -1.80
N HIS A 76 3.88 -5.75 -1.66
CA HIS A 76 2.93 -5.66 -2.76
C HIS A 76 2.24 -4.29 -2.85
N VAL A 77 2.07 -3.60 -1.72
CA VAL A 77 1.52 -2.25 -1.70
C VAL A 77 2.61 -1.27 -2.18
N PRO A 78 2.33 -0.40 -3.18
CA PRO A 78 3.27 0.65 -3.55
C PRO A 78 3.53 1.61 -2.39
N PRO A 79 4.59 2.41 -2.46
CA PRO A 79 4.92 3.29 -1.34
C PRO A 79 3.87 4.35 -1.03
N VAL A 80 3.86 4.75 0.23
CA VAL A 80 2.91 5.67 0.83
C VAL A 80 3.64 6.75 1.64
N HIS A 81 2.94 7.84 1.93
CA HIS A 81 3.36 8.74 3.00
C HIS A 81 3.26 8.02 4.35
N GLU A 82 4.05 8.43 5.33
CA GLU A 82 4.01 7.84 6.67
C GLU A 82 2.61 7.91 7.30
N ALA A 83 2.01 9.11 7.33
CA ALA A 83 0.66 9.29 7.86
C ALA A 83 -0.41 8.51 7.08
N CYS A 84 -0.21 8.33 5.77
CA CYS A 84 -1.09 7.51 4.93
C CYS A 84 -1.00 6.03 5.29
N GLY A 85 0.22 5.53 5.52
CA GLY A 85 0.45 4.16 5.96
C GLY A 85 -0.22 3.86 7.29
N GLU A 86 -0.07 4.77 8.27
CA GLU A 86 -0.72 4.64 9.59
C GLU A 86 -2.24 4.66 9.51
N ALA A 87 -2.80 5.61 8.75
CA ALA A 87 -4.25 5.73 8.66
C ALA A 87 -4.88 4.52 7.97
N VAL A 88 -4.27 4.03 6.89
CA VAL A 88 -4.82 2.86 6.17
C VAL A 88 -4.63 1.58 6.98
N SER A 89 -3.50 1.38 7.68
CA SER A 89 -3.31 0.20 8.52
C SER A 89 -4.32 0.16 9.66
N ALA A 90 -4.58 1.30 10.30
CA ALA A 90 -5.61 1.42 11.33
C ALA A 90 -7.04 1.18 10.78
N ALA A 91 -7.31 1.57 9.54
CA ALA A 91 -8.61 1.36 8.91
C ALA A 91 -8.90 -0.10 8.54
N VAL A 92 -7.86 -0.92 8.35
CA VAL A 92 -7.99 -2.30 7.86
C VAL A 92 -7.55 -3.36 8.87
N VAL A 93 -7.04 -2.96 10.03
CA VAL A 93 -6.69 -3.88 11.11
C VAL A 93 -7.91 -4.71 11.54
N GLY A 94 -7.73 -6.02 11.69
CA GLY A 94 -8.81 -6.93 12.06
C GLY A 94 -9.82 -7.22 10.95
N ALA A 95 -9.55 -6.84 9.70
CA ALA A 95 -10.36 -7.27 8.56
C ALA A 95 -10.43 -8.81 8.51
N PRO A 96 -11.62 -9.41 8.33
CA PRO A 96 -11.81 -10.86 8.38
C PRO A 96 -11.32 -11.59 7.12
N PHE A 97 -10.69 -10.87 6.18
CA PHE A 97 -10.19 -11.38 4.91
C PHE A 97 -8.96 -10.56 4.45
N GLY A 98 -8.33 -11.01 3.36
CA GLY A 98 -7.24 -10.30 2.72
C GLY A 98 -7.64 -8.94 2.14
N VAL A 99 -6.89 -7.92 2.54
CA VAL A 99 -7.03 -6.52 2.13
C VAL A 99 -5.69 -5.99 1.65
N LEU A 100 -5.70 -4.90 0.89
CA LEU A 100 -4.54 -4.29 0.24
C LEU A 100 -3.73 -5.29 -0.60
N GLY A 101 -4.44 -6.23 -1.25
CA GLY A 101 -3.84 -7.25 -2.10
C GLY A 101 -3.23 -8.44 -1.38
N GLN A 102 -3.46 -8.58 -0.07
CA GLN A 102 -3.04 -9.73 0.72
C GLN A 102 -3.97 -10.94 0.49
N ASP A 103 -3.43 -12.14 0.59
CA ASP A 103 -4.16 -13.38 0.31
C ASP A 103 -5.08 -13.83 1.47
N GLY A 104 -4.84 -13.31 2.68
CA GLY A 104 -5.60 -13.62 3.89
C GLY A 104 -5.60 -12.49 4.92
N PRO A 105 -6.34 -12.64 6.02
CA PRO A 105 -6.38 -11.66 7.11
C PRO A 105 -4.98 -11.34 7.63
N VAL A 106 -4.73 -10.06 7.91
CA VAL A 106 -3.46 -9.58 8.47
C VAL A 106 -3.71 -9.10 9.89
N GLU A 107 -3.11 -9.78 10.87
CA GLU A 107 -3.26 -9.43 12.29
C GLU A 107 -2.44 -8.20 12.67
N ARG A 108 -1.26 -8.03 12.06
CA ARG A 108 -0.32 -6.96 12.37
C ARG A 108 0.28 -6.42 11.10
N TRP A 109 0.23 -5.11 10.93
CA TRP A 109 0.84 -4.44 9.80
C TRP A 109 2.23 -3.96 10.18
N VAL A 110 3.11 -3.87 9.18
CA VAL A 110 4.42 -3.25 9.34
C VAL A 110 4.53 -2.04 8.45
N LEU A 111 5.12 -0.98 8.99
CA LEU A 111 5.53 0.21 8.26
C LEU A 111 7.06 0.24 8.19
N VAL A 112 7.58 0.37 6.98
CA VAL A 112 9.00 0.42 6.68
C VAL A 112 9.35 1.76 6.07
N SER A 113 10.00 2.63 6.85
CA SER A 113 10.52 3.90 6.35
C SER A 113 11.80 3.67 5.55
N THR A 114 11.87 4.22 4.35
CA THR A 114 13.00 4.05 3.44
C THR A 114 13.33 5.33 2.67
N GLY A 115 14.60 5.49 2.29
CA GLY A 115 15.04 6.57 1.41
C GLY A 115 14.60 6.42 -0.04
N GLY A 116 14.13 5.23 -0.44
CA GLY A 116 13.68 4.95 -1.80
C GLY A 116 13.25 3.50 -1.98
N PHE A 117 12.81 3.16 -3.19
CA PHE A 117 12.34 1.81 -3.51
C PHE A 117 12.72 1.41 -4.93
N GLU A 118 12.84 0.10 -5.13
CA GLU A 118 12.88 -0.58 -6.42
C GLU A 118 11.51 -1.15 -6.74
N HIS A 119 11.05 -0.95 -7.98
CA HIS A 119 9.85 -1.60 -8.50
C HIS A 119 10.27 -2.76 -9.39
N GLU A 120 9.98 -3.96 -8.92
CA GLU A 120 10.24 -5.20 -9.65
C GLU A 120 8.98 -5.70 -10.33
N ARG A 121 9.11 -6.01 -11.61
CA ARG A 121 8.05 -6.65 -12.39
C ARG A 121 8.20 -8.17 -12.29
N PRO A 122 7.10 -8.90 -12.11
CA PRO A 122 7.13 -10.36 -12.05
C PRO A 122 7.52 -10.95 -13.41
N GLN A 123 8.33 -12.02 -13.39
CA GLN A 123 8.77 -12.72 -14.59
C GLN A 123 7.77 -13.78 -15.04
N ARG A 124 7.92 -14.28 -16.27
CA ARG A 124 6.99 -15.23 -16.91
C ARG A 124 6.64 -16.43 -16.03
N PHE A 125 7.61 -16.95 -15.30
CA PHE A 125 7.51 -18.18 -14.51
C PHE A 125 7.42 -17.93 -12.99
N ASP A 126 7.29 -16.67 -12.57
CA ASP A 126 7.07 -16.37 -11.15
C ASP A 126 5.70 -16.90 -10.72
N PRO A 127 5.62 -17.65 -9.60
CA PRO A 127 4.35 -18.16 -9.09
C PRO A 127 3.44 -17.02 -8.63
N ASP A 128 4.02 -15.96 -8.06
CA ASP A 128 3.32 -14.71 -7.77
C ASP A 128 3.52 -13.72 -8.92
N ARG A 129 2.40 -13.26 -9.48
CA ARG A 129 2.30 -12.37 -10.64
C ARG A 129 2.03 -10.92 -10.24
N ARG A 130 2.10 -10.59 -8.96
CA ARG A 130 2.03 -9.22 -8.44
C ARG A 130 3.40 -8.52 -8.58
N PRO A 131 3.44 -7.22 -8.89
CA PRO A 131 4.64 -6.42 -8.72
C PRO A 131 5.14 -6.45 -7.27
N ARG A 132 6.45 -6.28 -7.11
CA ARG A 132 7.10 -6.18 -5.80
C ARG A 132 7.80 -4.83 -5.66
N PHE A 133 7.75 -4.28 -4.46
CA PHE A 133 8.42 -3.06 -4.06
C PHE A 133 9.47 -3.40 -3.01
N ARG A 134 10.75 -3.15 -3.32
CA ARG A 134 11.86 -3.41 -2.40
C ARG A 134 12.39 -2.09 -1.84
N PRO A 135 12.59 -1.94 -0.53
CA PRO A 135 13.22 -0.75 0.01
C PRO A 135 14.73 -0.75 -0.29
N ASN A 136 15.25 0.35 -0.82
CA ASN A 136 16.66 0.44 -1.21
C ASN A 136 17.57 0.96 -0.08
N LYS A 137 16.99 1.69 0.89
CA LYS A 137 17.73 2.24 2.04
C LYS A 137 16.82 2.27 3.25
N LEU A 138 16.87 1.20 4.04
CA LEU A 138 16.10 1.09 5.27
C LEU A 138 16.49 2.20 6.26
N LEU A 139 15.50 2.93 6.77
CA LEU A 139 15.68 3.96 7.79
C LEU A 139 15.15 3.49 9.14
N SER A 140 13.94 2.93 9.16
CA SER A 140 13.31 2.37 10.36
C SER A 140 12.21 1.38 9.99
N THR A 141 11.86 0.52 10.94
CA THR A 141 10.73 -0.42 10.85
C THR A 141 9.91 -0.34 12.12
N ARG A 142 8.57 -0.47 12.00
CA ARG A 142 7.68 -0.61 13.15
C ARG A 142 6.45 -1.44 12.80
N GLU A 143 5.91 -2.14 13.80
CA GLU A 143 4.58 -2.77 13.74
C GLU A 143 3.52 -1.73 14.14
N VAL A 144 2.37 -1.75 13.47
CA VAL A 144 1.22 -0.85 13.67
C VAL A 144 -0.11 -1.59 13.67
#